data_AF-A0A4U6X0V9-F1
#
_entry.id   AF-A0A4U6X0V9-F1
#
_cell.length_a   1.000
_cell.length_b   1.000
_cell.length_c   1.000
_cell.angle_alpha   90.00
_cell.angle_beta   90.00
_cell.angle_gamma   90.00
#
_symmetry.space_group_name_H-M   'P 1'
#
loop_
_entity.id
_entity.type
_entity.pdbx_description
1 polymer ?
#
loop_
_entity_poly.entity_id
_entity_poly.type
_entity_poly.pdbx_seq_one_letter_code
_entity_poly.pdbx_strand_id
1 'polypeptide(L)'
;DKKADTHEPLTHRFISQAQGENNYFALENLPSAVEGCKSNALMRCCKDLGIASDLWDPVFIRQFKKQHAEEVWAEHILTKKKKMIWTRKDVPIVYPFKRTN
;
A
#
# COMPACT_ATOMS: atom_id res chain seq x y z
N ASP A 1 -33.51 -10.99 -16.26
CA ASP A 1 -32.92 -10.08 -15.27
C ASP A 1 -31.54 -10.55 -14.82
N LYS A 2 -30.60 -9.61 -14.88
CA LYS A 2 -29.23 -9.52 -14.34
C LYS A 2 -28.53 -10.83 -13.91
N LYS A 3 -27.51 -11.22 -14.68
CA LYS A 3 -26.44 -12.13 -14.26
C LYS A 3 -25.88 -11.62 -12.93
N ALA A 4 -26.09 -12.37 -11.85
CA ALA A 4 -25.38 -12.15 -10.60
C ALA A 4 -23.89 -12.42 -10.88
N ASP A 5 -23.08 -11.39 -10.71
CA ASP A 5 -21.64 -11.46 -10.85
C ASP A 5 -21.09 -12.50 -9.86
N THR A 6 -20.63 -13.64 -10.36
CA THR A 6 -20.10 -14.76 -9.57
C THR A 6 -18.83 -14.43 -8.77
N HIS A 7 -18.35 -13.19 -8.84
CA HIS A 7 -17.22 -12.65 -8.07
C HIS A 7 -17.64 -11.95 -6.75
N GLU A 8 -18.94 -11.69 -6.53
CA GLU A 8 -19.44 -11.05 -5.30
C GLU A 8 -19.33 -11.87 -3.99
N PRO A 9 -19.33 -13.22 -3.94
CA PRO A 9 -19.46 -13.91 -2.64
C PRO A 9 -18.20 -13.83 -1.76
N LEU A 10 -17.02 -13.58 -2.34
CA LEU A 10 -15.75 -13.58 -1.59
C LEU A 10 -15.54 -12.30 -0.77
N THR A 11 -15.93 -11.14 -1.30
CA THR A 11 -15.75 -9.84 -0.63
C THR A 11 -16.64 -9.71 0.61
N HIS A 12 -17.88 -10.20 0.52
CA HIS A 12 -18.85 -10.21 1.62
C HIS A 12 -18.39 -11.04 2.82
N ARG A 13 -17.64 -12.13 2.59
CA ARG A 13 -17.07 -12.96 3.67
C ARG A 13 -16.08 -12.18 4.53
N PHE A 14 -15.19 -11.41 3.90
CA PHE A 14 -14.14 -10.68 4.62
C PHE A 14 -14.70 -9.49 5.39
N ILE A 15 -15.72 -8.82 4.85
CA ILE A 15 -16.43 -7.74 5.55
C ILE A 15 -17.11 -8.29 6.81
N SER A 16 -17.80 -9.43 6.69
CA SER A 16 -18.49 -10.06 7.82
C SER A 16 -17.53 -10.47 8.94
N GLN A 17 -16.37 -11.03 8.60
CA GLN A 17 -15.32 -11.37 9.58
C GLN A 17 -14.73 -10.11 10.23
N ALA A 18 -14.40 -9.10 9.43
CA ALA A 18 -13.80 -7.87 9.93
C ALA A 18 -14.74 -7.07 10.82
N GLN A 19 -16.05 -7.10 10.55
CA GLN A 19 -17.07 -6.49 11.39
C GLN A 19 -17.17 -7.18 12.75
N GLY A 20 -17.16 -8.52 12.78
CA GLY A 20 -17.18 -9.28 14.03
C GLY A 20 -15.94 -9.06 14.91
N GLU A 21 -14.80 -8.70 14.34
CA GLU A 21 -13.57 -8.35 15.06
C GLU A 21 -13.57 -6.89 15.56
N ASN A 22 -14.28 -5.98 14.88
CA ASN A 22 -14.34 -4.55 15.20
C ASN A 22 -15.75 -4.16 15.69
N ASN A 23 -16.15 -4.69 16.85
CA ASN A 23 -17.43 -4.36 17.47
C ASN A 23 -17.38 -2.99 18.16
N TYR A 24 -18.51 -2.29 18.19
CA TYR A 24 -18.69 -1.07 18.98
C TYR A 24 -19.81 -1.28 20.01
N PHE A 25 -19.57 -0.84 21.24
CA PHE A 25 -20.57 -0.90 22.34
C PHE A 25 -21.18 0.47 22.67
N ALA A 26 -20.61 1.56 22.13
CA ALA A 26 -21.06 2.93 22.29
C ALA A 26 -20.89 3.70 20.97
N LEU A 27 -21.78 4.66 20.70
CA LEU A 27 -21.83 5.39 19.42
C LEU A 27 -20.56 6.21 19.16
N GLU A 28 -19.87 6.67 20.20
CA GLU A 28 -18.61 7.42 20.06
C GLU A 28 -17.46 6.59 19.48
N ASN A 29 -17.50 5.27 19.66
CA ASN A 29 -16.49 4.35 19.14
C ASN A 29 -16.82 3.85 17.72
N LEU A 30 -17.96 4.26 17.16
CA LEU A 30 -18.43 3.82 15.84
C LEU A 30 -17.44 4.18 14.71
N PRO A 31 -16.87 5.41 14.63
CA PRO A 31 -15.95 5.75 13.54
C PRO A 31 -14.69 4.89 13.54
N SER A 32 -14.13 4.62 14.72
CA SER A 32 -12.94 3.78 14.89
C SER A 32 -13.22 2.32 14.51
N ALA A 33 -14.38 1.80 14.89
CA ALA A 33 -14.81 0.45 14.53
C ALA A 33 -15.02 0.31 13.00
N VAL A 34 -15.60 1.31 12.35
CA VAL A 34 -15.81 1.32 10.89
C VAL A 34 -14.48 1.36 10.13
N GLU A 35 -13.56 2.25 10.49
CA GLU A 35 -12.24 2.29 9.85
C GLU A 35 -11.42 1.01 10.13
N GLY A 36 -11.58 0.42 11.31
CA GLY A 36 -11.00 -0.89 11.65
C GLY A 36 -11.56 -2.03 10.78
N CYS A 37 -12.88 -2.10 10.63
CA CYS A 37 -13.55 -3.07 9.77
C CYS A 37 -13.09 -2.95 8.31
N LYS A 38 -13.06 -1.73 7.79
CA LYS A 38 -12.61 -1.43 6.42
C LYS A 38 -11.16 -1.85 6.18
N SER A 39 -10.25 -1.49 7.08
CA SER A 39 -8.83 -1.83 6.95
C SER A 39 -8.58 -3.34 7.05
N ASN A 40 -9.26 -4.02 7.97
CA ASN A 40 -9.13 -5.47 8.16
C ASN A 40 -9.71 -6.26 6.99
N ALA A 41 -10.87 -5.86 6.46
CA ALA A 41 -11.46 -6.50 5.29
C ALA A 41 -10.57 -6.34 4.04
N LEU A 42 -10.02 -5.13 3.84
CA LEU A 42 -9.15 -4.83 2.71
C LEU A 42 -7.88 -5.69 2.72
N MET A 43 -7.18 -5.79 3.85
CA MET A 43 -5.96 -6.60 3.93
C MET A 43 -6.22 -8.08 3.62
N ARG A 44 -7.34 -8.63 4.10
CA ARG A 44 -7.74 -10.02 3.81
C ARG A 44 -8.04 -10.23 2.34
N CYS A 45 -8.75 -9.28 1.72
CA CYS A 45 -9.03 -9.29 0.29
C CYS A 45 -7.73 -9.24 -0.54
N CYS A 46 -6.81 -8.33 -0.23
CA CYS A 46 -5.52 -8.21 -0.92
C CYS A 46 -4.65 -9.47 -0.81
N LYS A 47 -4.76 -10.20 0.31
CA LYS A 47 -4.07 -11.48 0.49
C LYS A 47 -4.67 -12.59 -0.36
N ASP A 48 -6.00 -12.72 -0.37
CA ASP A 48 -6.72 -13.76 -1.11
C ASP A 48 -6.58 -13.58 -2.62
N LEU A 49 -6.59 -12.33 -3.08
CA LEU A 49 -6.36 -11.97 -4.48
C LEU A 49 -4.90 -12.17 -4.93
N GLY A 50 -3.96 -12.44 -4.01
CA GLY A 50 -2.55 -12.60 -4.34
C GLY A 50 -1.82 -11.30 -4.67
N ILE A 51 -2.48 -10.13 -4.57
CA ILE A 51 -1.89 -8.82 -4.89
C ILE A 51 -0.56 -8.61 -4.15
N ALA A 52 -0.51 -8.98 -2.87
CA ALA A 52 0.73 -8.89 -2.11
C ALA A 52 1.86 -9.77 -2.70
N SER A 53 1.55 -10.99 -3.13
CA SER A 53 2.52 -11.89 -3.74
C SER A 53 3.05 -11.33 -5.06
N ASP A 54 2.18 -10.79 -5.90
CA ASP A 54 2.54 -10.21 -7.19
C ASP A 54 3.42 -8.97 -7.04
N LEU A 55 3.14 -8.12 -6.04
CA LEU A 55 3.97 -6.93 -5.75
C LEU A 55 5.38 -7.29 -5.26
N TRP A 56 5.54 -8.44 -4.59
CA TRP A 56 6.83 -8.94 -4.12
C TRP A 56 7.57 -9.80 -5.16
N ASP A 57 6.99 -10.05 -6.34
CA ASP A 57 7.67 -10.76 -7.41
C ASP A 57 8.91 -9.97 -7.88
N PRO A 58 10.13 -10.57 -7.88
CA PRO A 58 11.33 -9.91 -8.38
C PRO A 58 11.20 -9.44 -9.84
N VAL A 59 10.35 -10.05 -10.67
CA VAL A 59 10.08 -9.60 -12.04
C VAL A 59 9.30 -8.28 -12.03
N PHE A 60 8.21 -8.20 -11.27
CA PHE A 60 7.42 -6.98 -11.11
C PHE A 60 8.28 -5.84 -10.56
N ILE A 61 9.05 -6.08 -9.49
CA ILE A 61 9.90 -5.07 -8.86
C ILE A 61 10.93 -4.51 -9.86
N ARG A 62 11.54 -5.37 -10.69
CA ARG A 62 12.52 -4.94 -11.72
C ARG A 62 11.86 -4.09 -12.81
N GLN A 63 10.69 -4.49 -13.29
CA GLN A 63 9.94 -3.73 -14.29
C GLN A 63 9.47 -2.37 -13.73
N PHE A 64 8.92 -2.38 -12.52
CA PHE A 64 8.49 -1.18 -11.82
C PHE A 64 9.66 -0.21 -11.60
N LYS A 65 10.80 -0.69 -11.12
CA LYS A 65 12.00 0.14 -10.95
C LYS A 65 12.47 0.75 -12.28
N LYS A 66 12.45 -0.01 -13.38
CA LYS A 66 12.83 0.50 -14.70
C LYS A 66 11.89 1.61 -15.21
N GLN A 67 10.58 1.47 -14.97
CA GLN A 67 9.58 2.41 -15.46
C GLN A 67 9.43 3.64 -14.58
N HIS A 68 9.37 3.46 -13.26
CA HIS A 68 8.96 4.48 -12.30
C HIS A 68 10.05 4.95 -11.34
N ALA A 69 11.15 4.22 -11.20
CA ALA A 69 12.26 4.61 -10.32
C ALA A 69 13.48 5.09 -11.11
N GLU A 70 14.32 5.87 -10.44
CA GLU A 70 15.61 6.34 -10.94
C GLU A 70 16.66 6.26 -9.83
N GLU A 71 17.90 5.98 -10.22
CA GLU A 71 19.06 6.08 -9.33
C GLU A 71 19.57 7.51 -9.35
N VAL A 72 19.63 8.12 -8.17
CA VAL A 72 20.05 9.50 -8.02
C VAL A 72 21.17 9.60 -7.00
N TRP A 73 22.23 10.32 -7.37
CA TRP A 73 23.25 10.74 -6.41
C TRP A 73 22.67 11.83 -5.53
N ALA A 74 22.56 11.52 -4.24
CA ALA A 74 22.05 12.44 -3.24
C ALA A 74 23.17 12.84 -2.29
N GLU A 75 23.33 14.15 -2.08
CA GLU A 75 24.23 14.70 -1.07
C GLU A 75 23.44 15.13 0.16
N HIS A 76 23.92 14.70 1.33
CA HIS A 76 23.37 15.12 2.60
C HIS A 76 23.77 16.57 2.87
N ILE A 77 22.80 17.47 3.04
CA ILE A 77 23.03 18.92 3.13
C ILE A 77 23.98 19.29 4.28
N LEU A 78 23.85 18.64 5.44
CA LEU A 78 24.69 18.94 6.62
C LEU A 78 26.08 18.26 6.59
N THR A 79 26.14 16.98 6.23
CA THR A 79 27.37 16.17 6.35
C THR A 79 28.17 16.08 5.06
N LYS A 80 27.62 16.60 3.94
CA LYS A 80 28.17 16.53 2.58
C LYS A 80 28.50 15.12 2.09
N LYS A 81 27.98 14.10 2.79
CA LYS A 81 28.15 12.71 2.39
C LYS A 81 27.27 12.44 1.18
N LYS A 82 27.88 11.91 0.12
CA LYS A 82 27.18 11.46 -1.08
C LYS A 82 26.75 10.02 -0.90
N LYS A 83 25.51 9.71 -1.23
CA LYS A 83 24.97 8.36 -1.27
C LYS A 83 24.11 8.21 -2.52
N MET A 84 24.18 7.04 -3.14
CA MET A 84 23.26 6.66 -4.20
C MET A 84 21.94 6.23 -3.57
N ILE A 85 20.84 6.87 -3.98
CA ILE A 85 19.49 6.56 -3.52
C ILE A 85 18.59 6.22 -4.70
N TRP A 86 17.60 5.37 -4.44
CA TRP A 86 16.53 5.08 -5.38
C TRP A 86 15.33 5.95 -5.06
N THR A 87 14.85 6.74 -6.02
CA THR A 87 13.65 7.56 -5.86
C THR A 87 12.68 7.30 -6.99
N ARG A 88 11.39 7.53 -6.74
CA ARG A 88 10.38 7.54 -7.81
C ARG A 88 10.55 8.83 -8.62
N LYS A 89 10.38 8.77 -9.94
CA LYS A 89 10.66 9.89 -10.86
C LYS A 89 9.81 11.13 -10.59
N ASP A 90 8.62 10.95 -10.04
CA ASP A 90 7.65 11.99 -9.71
C ASP A 90 7.82 12.55 -8.29
N VAL A 91 8.60 11.88 -7.43
CA VAL A 91 8.75 12.27 -6.03
C VAL A 91 10.06 13.05 -5.86
N PRO A 92 10.00 14.32 -5.41
CA PRO A 92 11.21 15.10 -5.17
C PRO A 92 12.02 14.48 -4.02
N ILE A 93 13.34 14.64 -4.08
CA ILE A 93 14.21 14.21 -2.98
C ILE A 93 13.90 15.07 -1.76
N VAL A 94 13.52 14.40 -0.67
CA VAL A 94 13.16 15.05 0.59
C VAL A 94 14.40 15.36 1.42
N TYR A 95 14.34 16.42 2.22
CA TYR A 95 15.32 16.72 3.25
C TYR A 95 15.63 15.46 4.10
N PRO A 96 16.90 15.18 4.47
CA PRO A 96 18.08 16.05 4.40
C PRO A 96 18.93 15.91 3.12
N PHE A 97 18.41 15.28 2.08
CA PHE A 97 19.17 14.98 0.87
C PHE A 97 18.82 15.95 -0.27
N LYS A 98 19.81 16.28 -1.11
CA LYS A 98 19.62 17.07 -2.34
C LYS A 98 20.19 16.30 -3.53
N ARG A 99 19.52 16.39 -4.69
CA ARG A 99 20.04 15.87 -5.96
C ARG A 99 21.36 16.56 -6.28
N THR A 100 22.41 15.78 -6.44
CA THR A 100 23.71 16.25 -6.91
C THR A 100 23.88 15.74 -8.34
N ASN A 101 24.05 16.67 -9.29
CA ASN A 101 24.38 16.35 -10.69
C ASN A 101 25.82 15.84 -10.81
#